data_AF-A0A9E4NHJ8-F1
#
_entry.id   AF-A0A9E4NHJ8-F1
#
_cell.length_a   1.000
_cell.length_b   1.000
_cell.length_c   1.000
_cell.angle_alpha   90.00
_cell.angle_beta   90.00
_cell.angle_gamma   90.00
#
_symmetry.space_group_name_H-M   'P 1'
#
loop_
_entity.id
_entity.type
_entity.pdbx_description
1 polymer ?
#
loop_
_entity_poly.entity_id
_entity_poly.type
_entity_poly.pdbx_seq_one_letter_code
_entity_poly.pdbx_strand_id
1 'polypeptide(L)'
;MNTQIATAAEEQCSVVEEINKNIINISENGKQTSQRAKNTSDTANDLGTLASDLQRVVQQFKFSGDSGFDFSSAKSAHLAWKTRVRSFLDGKQSLSHEEAVSHHDCALGKWYYSEALNRYGDVAEIHAIEQPHQQLHSLIREIIKHMESGDTDRAEDLYNEIEPLSGEIIGLLNRVEQKIAAG
;
A
#
# COMPACT_ATOMS: atom_id res chain seq x y z
N MET A 1 -40.09 -28.88 45.24
CA MET A 1 -40.06 -27.67 44.39
C MET A 1 -38.90 -26.76 44.78
N ASN A 2 -38.77 -26.31 46.05
CA ASN A 2 -37.63 -25.49 46.50
C ASN A 2 -36.25 -26.11 46.25
N THR A 3 -36.08 -27.42 46.43
CA THR A 3 -34.81 -28.10 46.15
C THR A 3 -34.42 -28.09 44.68
N GLN A 4 -35.37 -28.25 43.76
CA GLN A 4 -35.07 -28.19 42.31
C GLN A 4 -34.76 -26.77 41.84
N ILE A 5 -35.38 -25.75 42.44
CA ILE A 5 -35.05 -24.35 42.17
C ILE A 5 -33.62 -24.03 42.65
N ALA A 6 -33.24 -24.54 43.82
CA ALA A 6 -31.89 -24.36 44.34
C ALA A 6 -30.84 -25.02 43.44
N THR A 7 -31.05 -26.28 43.03
CA THR A 7 -30.14 -26.98 42.11
C THR A 7 -30.05 -26.28 40.75
N ALA A 8 -31.17 -25.84 40.18
CA ALA A 8 -31.15 -25.09 38.92
C ALA A 8 -30.43 -23.73 39.04
N ALA A 9 -30.54 -23.06 40.19
CA ALA A 9 -29.81 -21.82 40.45
C ALA A 9 -28.30 -22.06 40.60
N GLU A 10 -27.89 -23.17 41.23
CA GLU A 10 -26.49 -23.59 41.31
C GLU A 10 -25.92 -23.89 39.90
N GLU A 11 -26.66 -24.62 39.08
CA GLU A 11 -26.28 -24.89 37.68
C GLU A 11 -26.18 -23.60 36.87
N GLN A 12 -27.13 -22.66 36.99
CA GLN A 12 -27.05 -21.36 36.32
C GLN A 12 -25.86 -20.53 36.78
N CYS A 13 -25.52 -20.55 38.07
CA CYS A 13 -24.35 -19.83 38.58
C CYS A 13 -23.06 -20.38 37.95
N SER A 14 -22.94 -21.71 37.85
CA SER A 14 -21.82 -22.35 37.16
C SER A 14 -21.74 -21.97 35.68
N VAL A 15 -22.88 -21.90 34.98
CA VAL A 15 -22.94 -21.48 33.57
C VAL A 15 -22.51 -20.02 33.41
N VAL A 16 -22.93 -19.13 34.33
CA VAL A 16 -22.55 -17.71 34.29
C VAL A 16 -21.04 -17.52 34.52
N GLU A 17 -20.44 -18.27 35.44
CA GLU A 17 -18.98 -18.25 35.64
C GLU A 17 -18.23 -18.71 34.38
N GLU A 18 -18.72 -19.74 33.70
CA GLU A 18 -18.16 -20.23 32.45
C GLU A 18 -18.29 -19.20 31.32
N ILE A 19 -19.47 -18.57 31.18
CA ILE A 19 -19.68 -17.48 30.21
C ILE A 19 -18.71 -16.33 30.48
N ASN A 20 -18.52 -15.94 31.74
CA ASN A 20 -17.62 -14.84 32.09
C ASN A 20 -16.17 -15.17 31.72
N LYS A 21 -15.71 -16.40 32.03
CA LYS A 21 -14.41 -16.91 31.56
C LYS A 21 -14.29 -16.88 30.05
N ASN A 22 -15.33 -17.31 29.33
CA ASN A 22 -15.35 -17.31 27.86
C ASN A 22 -15.28 -15.88 27.29
N ILE A 23 -15.97 -14.92 27.87
CA ILE A 23 -15.90 -13.51 27.46
C ILE A 23 -14.49 -12.95 27.66
N ILE A 24 -13.85 -13.25 28.80
CA ILE A 24 -12.45 -12.84 29.05
C ILE A 24 -11.51 -13.45 28.00
N ASN A 25 -11.66 -14.75 27.72
CA ASN A 25 -10.85 -15.44 26.72
C ASN A 25 -11.07 -14.87 25.30
N ILE A 26 -12.31 -14.55 24.93
CA ILE A 26 -12.63 -13.93 23.63
C ILE A 26 -11.98 -12.54 23.55
N SER A 27 -12.09 -11.73 24.60
CA SER A 27 -11.47 -10.40 24.65
C SER A 27 -9.94 -10.49 24.50
N GLU A 28 -9.31 -11.45 25.17
CA GLU A 28 -7.86 -11.65 25.09
C GLU A 28 -7.43 -12.15 23.71
N ASN A 29 -8.15 -13.13 23.15
CA ASN A 29 -7.93 -13.59 21.78
C ASN A 29 -8.12 -12.47 20.75
N GLY A 30 -9.06 -11.55 20.97
CA GLY A 30 -9.26 -10.36 20.15
C GLY A 30 -8.04 -9.44 20.16
N LYS A 31 -7.49 -9.15 21.35
CA LYS A 31 -6.24 -8.37 21.50
C LYS A 31 -5.06 -9.06 20.81
N GLN A 32 -4.88 -10.36 21.03
CA GLN A 32 -3.80 -11.12 20.38
C GLN A 32 -3.93 -11.13 18.86
N THR A 33 -5.15 -11.26 18.34
CA THR A 33 -5.40 -11.22 16.89
C THR A 33 -5.04 -9.86 16.31
N SER A 34 -5.43 -8.77 16.97
CA SER A 34 -5.05 -7.40 16.57
C SER A 34 -3.53 -7.20 16.57
N GLN A 35 -2.85 -7.67 17.61
CA GLN A 35 -1.38 -7.59 17.69
C GLN A 35 -0.69 -8.42 16.59
N ARG A 36 -1.19 -9.63 16.31
CA ARG A 36 -0.67 -10.48 15.22
C ARG A 36 -0.88 -9.81 13.86
N ALA A 37 -2.03 -9.21 13.61
CA ALA A 37 -2.30 -8.48 12.37
C ALA A 37 -1.30 -7.32 12.18
N LYS A 38 -1.00 -6.58 13.25
CA LYS A 38 0.03 -5.53 13.24
C LYS A 38 1.41 -6.09 12.89
N ASN A 39 1.85 -7.15 13.58
CA ASN A 39 3.14 -7.80 13.31
C ASN A 39 3.24 -8.33 11.85
N THR A 40 2.14 -8.89 11.31
CA THR A 40 2.07 -9.33 9.92
C THR A 40 2.21 -8.16 8.95
N SER A 41 1.55 -7.04 9.22
CA SER A 41 1.68 -5.82 8.41
C SER A 41 3.12 -5.28 8.43
N ASP A 42 3.76 -5.26 9.60
CA ASP A 42 5.16 -4.83 9.74
C ASP A 42 6.10 -5.77 8.96
N THR A 43 5.90 -7.09 9.06
CA THR A 43 6.69 -8.08 8.32
C THR A 43 6.50 -7.97 6.80
N ALA A 44 5.28 -7.69 6.33
CA ALA A 44 5.01 -7.46 4.91
C ALA A 44 5.72 -6.21 4.39
N ASN A 45 5.82 -5.18 5.23
CA ASN A 45 6.57 -3.97 4.90
C ASN A 45 8.08 -4.23 4.81
N ASP A 46 8.64 -4.99 5.76
CA ASP A 46 10.05 -5.40 5.74
C ASP A 46 10.37 -6.22 4.48
N LEU A 47 9.45 -7.12 4.09
CA LEU A 47 9.60 -7.90 2.86
C LEU A 47 9.62 -7.02 1.60
N GLY A 48 8.77 -6.00 1.53
CA GLY A 48 8.79 -5.02 0.44
C GLY A 48 10.09 -4.21 0.39
N THR A 49 10.64 -3.86 1.54
CA THR A 49 11.95 -3.20 1.66
C THR A 49 13.08 -4.10 1.16
N LEU A 50 13.10 -5.36 1.62
CA LEU A 50 14.10 -6.34 1.19
C LEU A 50 14.03 -6.63 -0.31
N ALA A 51 12.83 -6.71 -0.88
CA ALA A 51 12.63 -6.88 -2.32
C ALA A 51 13.20 -5.70 -3.11
N SER A 52 12.99 -4.47 -2.62
CA SER A 52 13.55 -3.26 -3.22
C SER A 52 15.09 -3.24 -3.14
N ASP A 53 15.67 -3.67 -2.02
CA ASP A 53 17.12 -3.80 -1.87
C ASP A 53 17.72 -4.88 -2.77
N LEU A 54 17.07 -6.05 -2.86
CA LEU A 54 17.49 -7.11 -3.76
C LEU A 54 17.48 -6.62 -5.20
N GLN A 55 16.44 -5.90 -5.60
CA GLN A 55 16.34 -5.35 -6.94
C GLN A 55 17.44 -4.32 -7.23
N ARG A 56 17.76 -3.44 -6.26
CA ARG A 56 18.89 -2.51 -6.37
C ARG A 56 20.21 -3.25 -6.58
N VAL A 57 20.43 -4.36 -5.89
CA VAL A 57 21.62 -5.21 -6.07
C VAL A 57 21.62 -5.86 -7.46
N VAL A 58 20.50 -6.42 -7.91
CA VAL A 58 20.37 -7.02 -9.25
C VAL A 58 20.62 -5.99 -10.35
N GLN A 59 20.20 -4.73 -10.16
CA GLN A 59 20.46 -3.64 -11.12
C GLN A 59 21.94 -3.27 -11.26
N GLN A 60 22.76 -3.48 -10.22
CA GLN A 60 24.20 -3.29 -10.34
C GLN A 60 24.85 -4.26 -11.34
N PHE A 61 24.16 -5.35 -11.69
CA PHE A 61 24.61 -6.33 -12.68
C PHE A 61 24.06 -6.08 -14.08
N LYS A 62 23.43 -4.92 -14.38
CA LYS A 62 22.90 -4.63 -15.73
C LYS A 62 23.97 -4.91 -16.80
N PHE A 63 23.66 -5.90 -17.64
CA PHE A 63 24.46 -6.31 -18.79
C PHE A 63 24.60 -5.13 -19.75
N SER A 64 25.84 -4.80 -20.09
CA SER A 64 26.20 -3.81 -21.10
C SER A 64 25.49 -4.12 -22.43
N GLY A 65 24.32 -3.53 -22.68
CA GLY A 65 23.60 -3.70 -23.94
C GLY A 65 22.11 -3.35 -23.93
N ASP A 66 21.41 -3.47 -22.80
CA ASP A 66 19.96 -3.21 -22.76
C ASP A 66 19.66 -1.81 -22.19
N SER A 67 19.37 -0.89 -23.10
CA SER A 67 18.97 0.50 -22.81
C SER A 67 17.45 0.66 -22.72
N GLY A 68 16.74 -0.43 -22.40
CA GLY A 68 15.34 -0.41 -22.03
C GLY A 68 15.11 0.21 -20.64
N PHE A 69 14.00 0.95 -20.53
CA PHE A 69 13.46 1.41 -19.26
C PHE A 69 13.29 0.23 -18.31
N ASP A 70 13.75 0.38 -17.08
CA ASP A 70 13.57 -0.65 -16.06
C ASP A 70 12.16 -0.57 -15.48
N PHE A 71 11.21 -1.26 -16.13
CA PHE A 71 9.84 -1.37 -15.65
C PHE A 71 9.76 -1.97 -14.25
N SER A 72 10.69 -2.85 -13.88
CA SER A 72 10.75 -3.38 -12.51
C SER A 72 11.11 -2.28 -11.52
N SER A 73 12.05 -1.37 -11.85
CA SER A 73 12.39 -0.20 -11.01
C SER A 73 11.19 0.66 -10.71
N ALA A 74 10.43 1.00 -11.76
CA ALA A 74 9.26 1.86 -11.64
C ALA A 74 8.19 1.24 -10.72
N LYS A 75 7.94 -0.06 -10.87
CA LYS A 75 6.97 -0.79 -10.04
C LYS A 75 7.37 -0.79 -8.56
N SER A 76 8.64 -1.09 -8.25
CA SER A 76 9.11 -1.11 -6.86
C SER A 76 9.18 0.28 -6.24
N ALA A 77 9.54 1.31 -7.02
CA ALA A 77 9.48 2.68 -6.57
C ALA A 77 8.04 3.09 -6.18
N HIS A 78 7.03 2.64 -6.93
CA HIS A 78 5.62 2.87 -6.56
C HIS A 78 5.19 2.13 -5.29
N LEU A 79 5.58 0.87 -5.12
CA LEU A 79 5.27 0.12 -3.89
C LEU A 79 5.92 0.76 -2.66
N ALA A 80 7.20 1.10 -2.76
CA ALA A 80 7.92 1.80 -1.69
C ALA A 80 7.28 3.16 -1.36
N TRP A 81 6.78 3.87 -2.38
CA TRP A 81 6.07 5.13 -2.19
C TRP A 81 4.75 4.94 -1.42
N LYS A 82 3.94 3.94 -1.77
CA LYS A 82 2.69 3.63 -1.06
C LYS A 82 2.95 3.33 0.42
N THR A 83 3.95 2.50 0.71
CA THR A 83 4.42 2.24 2.08
C THR A 83 4.78 3.52 2.83
N ARG A 84 5.48 4.43 2.16
CA ARG A 84 5.89 5.71 2.75
C ARG A 84 4.68 6.57 3.10
N VAL A 85 3.70 6.65 2.22
CA VAL A 85 2.43 7.36 2.48
C VAL A 85 1.70 6.74 3.67
N ARG A 86 1.58 5.41 3.76
CA ARG A 86 1.01 4.74 4.94
C ARG A 86 1.74 5.08 6.24
N SER A 87 3.07 5.08 6.19
CA SER A 87 3.91 5.42 7.34
C SER A 87 3.72 6.87 7.79
N PHE A 88 3.44 7.77 6.84
CA PHE A 88 3.08 9.15 7.11
C PHE A 88 1.70 9.27 7.78
N LEU A 89 0.66 8.56 7.29
CA LEU A 89 -0.66 8.53 7.95
C LEU A 89 -0.58 7.97 9.38
N ASP A 90 0.26 6.96 9.60
CA ASP A 90 0.50 6.38 10.93
C ASP A 90 1.28 7.32 11.89
N GLY A 91 1.74 8.48 11.43
CA GLY A 91 2.58 9.40 12.20
C GLY A 91 4.00 8.89 12.46
N LYS A 92 4.44 7.85 11.73
CA LYS A 92 5.77 7.23 11.87
C LYS A 92 6.86 7.95 11.08
N GLN A 93 6.47 8.73 10.05
CA GLN A 93 7.36 9.54 9.23
C GLN A 93 6.68 10.87 8.89
N SER A 94 7.49 11.90 8.60
CA SER A 94 7.02 13.14 7.97
C SER A 94 7.15 13.05 6.45
N LEU A 95 6.21 13.62 5.73
CA LEU A 95 6.23 13.71 4.28
C LEU A 95 5.99 15.16 3.90
N SER A 96 6.94 15.79 3.22
CA SER A 96 6.80 17.21 2.87
C SER A 96 5.97 17.40 1.60
N HIS A 97 5.36 18.57 1.46
CA HIS A 97 4.72 19.00 0.21
C HIS A 97 5.71 19.01 -0.99
N GLU A 98 7.00 19.24 -0.75
CA GLU A 98 8.05 19.16 -1.78
C GLU A 98 8.35 17.71 -2.18
N GLU A 99 8.23 16.76 -1.25
CA GLU A 99 8.35 15.33 -1.54
C GLU A 99 7.12 14.79 -2.28
N ALA A 100 5.95 15.44 -2.15
CA ALA A 100 4.79 15.24 -3.04
C ALA A 100 5.00 15.95 -4.40
N VAL A 101 6.15 15.66 -5.01
CA VAL A 101 6.62 16.24 -6.27
C VAL A 101 5.59 16.07 -7.38
N SER A 102 5.67 16.92 -8.41
CA SER A 102 4.86 16.79 -9.62
C SER A 102 4.94 15.39 -10.23
N HIS A 103 3.85 14.95 -10.83
CA HIS A 103 3.84 13.74 -11.65
C HIS A 103 4.80 13.84 -12.86
N HIS A 104 5.28 15.03 -13.21
CA HIS A 104 6.37 15.22 -14.18
C HIS A 104 7.77 15.03 -13.57
N ASP A 105 7.93 15.31 -12.28
CA ASP A 105 9.23 15.40 -11.63
C ASP A 105 9.66 14.10 -10.92
N CYS A 106 8.71 13.17 -10.74
CA CYS A 106 8.99 11.83 -10.25
C CYS A 106 9.77 11.01 -11.30
N ALA A 107 10.37 9.88 -10.87
CA ALA A 107 11.17 9.04 -11.77
C ALA A 107 10.36 8.53 -12.98
N LEU A 108 9.10 8.13 -12.75
CA LEU A 108 8.19 7.70 -13.82
C LEU A 108 7.87 8.86 -14.77
N GLY A 109 7.54 10.03 -14.24
CA GLY A 109 7.26 11.24 -15.01
C GLY A 109 8.42 11.66 -15.90
N LYS A 110 9.62 11.76 -15.32
CA LYS A 110 10.83 12.14 -16.05
C LYS A 110 11.09 11.19 -17.22
N TRP A 111 10.96 9.88 -17.01
CA TRP A 111 11.07 8.92 -18.10
C TRP A 111 9.94 9.05 -19.13
N TYR A 112 8.70 9.18 -18.67
CA TYR A 112 7.51 9.26 -19.52
C TYR A 112 7.64 10.40 -20.54
N TYR A 113 7.93 11.61 -20.06
CA TYR A 113 7.99 12.80 -20.90
C TYR A 113 9.29 12.95 -21.69
N SER A 114 10.41 12.39 -21.23
CA SER A 114 11.69 12.52 -21.96
C SER A 114 11.90 11.44 -23.03
N GLU A 115 11.49 10.21 -22.73
CA GLU A 115 11.85 9.04 -23.52
C GLU A 115 10.63 8.25 -23.99
N ALA A 116 9.70 7.93 -23.08
CA ALA A 116 8.63 6.97 -23.37
C ALA A 116 7.71 7.44 -24.51
N LEU A 117 7.30 8.72 -24.49
CA LEU A 117 6.47 9.29 -25.55
C LEU A 117 7.17 9.28 -26.92
N ASN A 118 8.48 9.49 -26.96
CA ASN A 118 9.25 9.50 -28.21
C ASN A 118 9.51 8.10 -28.75
N ARG A 119 9.84 7.14 -27.87
CA ARG A 119 10.20 5.76 -28.26
C ARG A 119 9.00 4.85 -28.44
N TYR A 120 7.93 5.08 -27.69
CA TYR A 120 6.79 4.18 -27.56
C TYR A 120 5.45 4.90 -27.76
N GLY A 121 5.45 6.07 -28.40
CA GLY A 121 4.23 6.84 -28.68
C GLY A 121 3.19 6.06 -29.49
N ASP A 122 3.61 5.11 -30.33
CA ASP A 122 2.67 4.28 -31.08
C ASP A 122 1.93 3.24 -30.20
N VAL A 123 2.36 3.07 -28.94
CA VAL A 123 1.72 2.17 -27.98
C VAL A 123 0.62 2.92 -27.23
N ALA A 124 -0.64 2.56 -27.48
CA ALA A 124 -1.80 3.20 -26.83
C ALA A 124 -1.72 3.17 -25.30
N GLU A 125 -1.19 2.09 -24.71
CA GLU A 125 -1.04 1.95 -23.26
C GLU A 125 -0.04 2.94 -22.66
N ILE A 126 0.92 3.47 -23.42
CA ILE A 126 1.81 4.52 -22.93
C ILE A 126 1.00 5.77 -22.61
N HIS A 127 0.19 6.23 -23.56
CA HIS A 127 -0.66 7.40 -23.37
C HIS A 127 -1.67 7.24 -22.23
N ALA A 128 -2.18 6.03 -22.04
CA ALA A 128 -3.15 5.74 -20.98
C ALA A 128 -2.55 5.81 -19.55
N ILE A 129 -1.22 5.84 -19.38
CA ILE A 129 -0.58 5.95 -18.05
C ILE A 129 -0.73 7.35 -17.45
N GLU A 130 -0.78 8.39 -18.29
CA GLU A 130 -0.67 9.78 -17.84
C GLU A 130 -1.79 10.20 -16.89
N GLN A 131 -3.04 9.89 -17.24
CA GLN A 131 -4.20 10.25 -16.44
C GLN A 131 -4.20 9.60 -15.04
N PRO A 132 -4.11 8.26 -14.88
CA PRO A 132 -4.10 7.66 -13.56
C PRO A 132 -2.86 8.09 -12.74
N HIS A 133 -1.72 8.33 -13.39
CA HIS A 133 -0.53 8.87 -12.73
C HIS A 133 -0.73 10.30 -12.20
N GLN A 134 -1.37 11.18 -12.98
CA GLN A 134 -1.72 12.54 -12.54
C GLN A 134 -2.72 12.51 -11.38
N GLN A 135 -3.73 11.63 -11.44
CA GLN A 135 -4.72 11.46 -10.38
C GLN A 135 -4.07 10.99 -9.08
N LEU A 136 -3.17 10.01 -9.16
CA LEU A 136 -2.41 9.51 -8.02
C LEU A 136 -1.66 10.64 -7.30
N HIS A 137 -0.92 11.47 -8.05
CA HIS A 137 -0.21 12.61 -7.47
C HIS A 137 -1.14 13.69 -6.91
N SER A 138 -2.34 13.84 -7.47
CA SER A 138 -3.35 14.78 -6.96
C SER A 138 -3.89 14.32 -5.61
N LEU A 139 -4.25 13.03 -5.47
CA LEU A 139 -4.68 12.44 -4.21
C LEU A 139 -3.61 12.55 -3.13
N ILE A 140 -2.34 12.29 -3.44
CA ILE A 140 -1.25 12.40 -2.47
C ILE A 140 -1.17 13.82 -1.87
N ARG A 141 -1.37 14.86 -2.68
CA ARG A 141 -1.38 16.25 -2.17
C ARG A 141 -2.57 16.52 -1.27
N GLU A 142 -3.74 15.98 -1.60
CA GLU A 142 -4.93 16.11 -0.76
C GLU A 142 -4.74 15.40 0.58
N ILE A 143 -4.16 14.20 0.58
CA ILE A 143 -3.82 13.45 1.80
C ILE A 143 -2.92 14.28 2.73
N ILE A 144 -1.84 14.87 2.20
CA ILE A 144 -0.93 15.68 3.00
C ILE A 144 -1.65 16.90 3.57
N LYS A 145 -2.46 17.58 2.77
CA LYS A 145 -3.25 18.73 3.22
C LYS A 145 -4.23 18.36 4.34
N HIS A 146 -4.92 17.23 4.22
CA HIS A 146 -5.85 16.76 5.25
C HIS A 146 -5.11 16.38 6.54
N MET A 147 -3.97 15.69 6.43
CA MET A 147 -3.10 15.37 7.56
C MET A 147 -2.57 16.62 8.28
N GLU A 148 -2.15 17.66 7.55
CA GLU A 148 -1.72 18.95 8.13
C GLU A 148 -2.87 19.71 8.82
N SER A 149 -4.10 19.54 8.33
CA SER A 149 -5.30 20.14 8.93
C SER A 149 -5.88 19.35 10.13
N GLY A 150 -5.33 18.17 10.42
CA GLY A 150 -5.80 17.27 11.48
C GLY A 150 -7.01 16.40 11.10
N ASP A 151 -7.44 16.42 9.85
CA ASP A 151 -8.56 15.64 9.33
C ASP A 151 -8.07 14.25 8.87
N THR A 152 -7.74 13.40 9.85
CA THR A 152 -7.15 12.07 9.60
C THR A 152 -8.13 11.12 8.93
N ASP A 153 -9.43 11.23 9.21
CA ASP A 153 -10.44 10.35 8.63
C ASP A 153 -10.55 10.56 7.12
N ARG A 154 -10.55 11.83 6.67
CA ARG A 154 -10.56 12.13 5.23
C ARG A 154 -9.26 11.71 4.55
N ALA A 155 -8.12 11.84 5.22
CA ALA A 155 -6.85 11.36 4.69
C ALA A 155 -6.83 9.83 4.49
N GLU A 156 -7.44 9.07 5.40
CA GLU A 156 -7.60 7.62 5.27
C GLU A 156 -8.51 7.22 4.11
N ASP A 157 -9.64 7.90 3.94
CA ASP A 157 -10.54 7.69 2.80
C ASP A 157 -9.80 7.87 1.46
N LEU A 158 -9.05 8.98 1.33
CA LEU A 158 -8.25 9.28 0.14
C LEU A 158 -7.10 8.28 -0.05
N TYR A 159 -6.50 7.76 1.03
CA TYR A 159 -5.47 6.73 0.94
C TYR A 159 -6.01 5.42 0.34
N ASN A 160 -7.26 5.06 0.62
CA ASN A 160 -7.89 3.88 0.01
C ASN A 160 -8.09 4.02 -1.51
N GLU A 161 -8.16 5.24 -2.03
CA GLU A 161 -8.25 5.53 -3.47
C GLU A 161 -6.90 5.36 -4.20
N ILE A 162 -5.77 5.30 -3.48
CA ILE A 162 -4.44 5.08 -4.09
C ILE A 162 -4.32 3.69 -4.70
N GLU A 163 -4.87 2.66 -4.05
CA GLU A 163 -4.69 1.27 -4.48
C GLU A 163 -5.21 0.98 -5.90
N PRO A 164 -6.46 1.34 -6.26
CA PRO A 164 -6.95 1.10 -7.62
C PRO A 164 -6.12 1.83 -8.68
N LEU A 165 -5.70 3.07 -8.42
CA LEU A 165 -4.88 3.86 -9.36
C LEU A 165 -3.48 3.27 -9.53
N SER A 166 -2.85 2.86 -8.42
CA SER A 166 -1.55 2.19 -8.45
C SER A 166 -1.61 0.87 -9.24
N GLY A 167 -2.66 0.08 -9.02
CA GLY A 167 -2.92 -1.16 -9.77
C GLY A 167 -3.10 -0.92 -11.27
N GLU A 168 -3.80 0.16 -11.65
CA GLU A 168 -4.00 0.55 -13.05
C GLU A 168 -2.67 0.93 -13.73
N ILE A 169 -1.86 1.80 -13.09
CA ILE A 169 -0.55 2.24 -13.61
C ILE A 169 0.38 1.03 -13.80
N ILE A 170 0.48 0.15 -12.80
CA ILE A 170 1.30 -1.07 -12.88
C ILE A 170 0.80 -1.99 -14.01
N GLY A 171 -0.52 -2.15 -14.13
CA GLY A 171 -1.13 -2.94 -15.20
C GLY A 171 -0.82 -2.40 -16.60
N LEU A 172 -0.84 -1.07 -16.77
CA LEU A 172 -0.46 -0.41 -18.02
C LEU A 172 1.03 -0.58 -18.32
N LEU A 173 1.91 -0.36 -17.34
CA LEU A 173 3.35 -0.57 -17.48
C LEU A 173 3.68 -2.02 -17.90
N ASN A 174 2.99 -3.01 -17.34
CA ASN A 174 3.14 -4.42 -17.74
C ASN A 174 2.74 -4.64 -19.21
N ARG A 175 1.64 -4.04 -19.68
CA ARG A 175 1.19 -4.19 -21.07
C ARG A 175 2.17 -3.53 -22.04
N VAL A 176 2.70 -2.36 -21.67
CA VAL A 176 3.74 -1.66 -22.44
C VAL A 176 4.99 -2.53 -22.57
N GLU A 177 5.50 -3.03 -21.43
CA GLU A 177 6.67 -3.92 -21.39
C GLU A 177 6.49 -5.15 -22.29
N GLN A 178 5.34 -5.81 -22.21
CA GLN A 178 5.02 -6.98 -23.05
C GLN A 178 4.98 -6.65 -24.55
N LYS A 179 4.40 -5.50 -24.93
CA LYS A 179 4.31 -5.08 -26.33
C LYS A 179 5.66 -4.70 -26.91
N ILE A 180 6.52 -4.06 -26.11
CA ILE A 180 7.89 -3.71 -26.52
C ILE A 180 8.75 -4.97 -26.65
N ALA A 181 8.60 -5.95 -25.76
CA ALA A 181 9.36 -7.20 -25.83
C ALA A 181 8.93 -8.14 -26.96
N ALA A 182 7.72 -7.97 -27.50
CA ALA A 182 7.16 -8.78 -28.57
C ALA A 182 7.37 -8.21 -29.98
N GLY A 183 7.85 -6.96 -30.10
CA GLY A 183 8.14 -6.27 -31.36
C GLY A 183 9.64 -6.19 -31.63
#